data_AF-A0A1A8NRR8-F1
#
_entry.id   AF-A0A1A8NRR8-F1
#
_cell.length_a   1.000
_cell.length_b   1.000
_cell.length_c   1.000
_cell.angle_alpha   90.00
_cell.angle_beta   90.00
_cell.angle_gamma   90.00
#
_symmetry.space_group_name_H-M   'P 1'
#
loop_
_entity.id
_entity.type
_entity.pdbx_description
1 polymer ?
#
loop_
_entity_poly.entity_id
_entity_poly.type
_entity_poly.pdbx_seq_one_letter_code
_entity_poly.pdbx_strand_id
1 'polypeptide(L)'
;EHCEDRKRSYQGNCANQCPRTCADLWEHVQCLQGTCHPGCRCPDGQLLQDNHCVPVTECRCGIPSNNRTLELNPKGQLVDDCNTCVCENGTLVCTELPCPVYDLWSPWSSC
;
A
#
# COMPACT_ATOMS: atom_id res chain seq x y z
N GLU A 1 6.26 3.85 -28.93
CA GLU A 1 5.11 4.18 -28.08
C GLU A 1 5.46 5.46 -27.34
N HIS A 2 4.63 6.51 -27.41
CA HIS A 2 4.92 7.76 -26.68
C HIS A 2 4.44 7.58 -25.23
N CYS A 3 5.24 7.98 -24.24
CA CYS A 3 4.87 7.82 -22.83
C CYS A 3 3.54 8.54 -22.50
N GLU A 4 3.29 9.66 -23.19
CA GLU A 4 2.14 10.53 -22.97
C GLU A 4 0.79 9.88 -23.31
N ASP A 5 0.79 8.85 -24.17
CA ASP A 5 -0.42 8.09 -24.54
C ASP A 5 -1.12 7.48 -23.32
N ARG A 6 -0.38 7.27 -22.22
CA ARG A 6 -0.89 6.73 -20.95
C ARG A 6 -0.69 7.68 -19.76
N LYS A 7 -0.59 8.99 -20.01
CA LYS A 7 -0.30 10.01 -18.98
C LYS A 7 1.00 9.75 -18.20
N ARG A 8 2.01 9.15 -18.86
CA ARG A 8 3.34 8.91 -18.29
C ARG A 8 4.32 9.91 -18.88
N SER A 9 5.31 10.32 -18.09
CA SER A 9 6.45 11.11 -18.53
C SER A 9 7.62 10.20 -18.90
N TYR A 10 8.44 10.65 -19.86
CA TYR A 10 9.71 10.01 -20.15
C TYR A 10 10.76 10.43 -19.11
N GLN A 11 11.38 9.46 -18.46
CA GLN A 11 12.43 9.66 -17.46
C GLN A 11 13.75 9.11 -17.99
N GLY A 12 14.68 10.01 -18.32
CA GLY A 12 15.99 9.65 -18.89
C GLY A 12 16.99 9.10 -17.86
N ASN A 13 16.88 9.51 -16.59
CA ASN A 13 17.84 9.14 -15.55
C ASN A 13 17.52 7.79 -14.91
N CYS A 14 16.28 7.60 -14.45
CA CYS A 14 15.87 6.38 -13.73
C CYS A 14 14.34 6.18 -13.77
N ALA A 15 13.81 5.61 -14.85
CA ALA A 15 12.37 5.36 -14.94
C ALA A 15 11.89 4.29 -13.95
N ASN A 16 12.77 3.37 -13.57
CA ASN A 16 12.50 2.29 -12.61
C ASN A 16 12.74 2.66 -11.15
N GLN A 17 12.86 3.96 -10.80
CA GLN A 17 13.10 4.36 -9.41
C GLN A 17 11.95 3.89 -8.48
N CYS A 18 12.18 3.46 -7.24
CA CYS A 18 11.09 3.10 -6.32
C CYS A 18 10.52 4.35 -5.61
N PRO A 19 9.21 4.44 -5.32
CA PRO A 19 8.11 3.49 -5.63
C PRO A 19 7.54 3.68 -7.05
N ARG A 20 7.28 2.61 -7.79
CA ARG A 20 6.79 2.62 -9.18
C ARG A 20 5.27 2.48 -9.29
N THR A 21 4.68 1.67 -8.42
CA THR A 21 3.24 1.40 -8.34
C THR A 21 2.73 1.69 -6.94
N CYS A 22 1.41 1.84 -6.77
CA CYS A 22 0.82 1.98 -5.43
C CYS A 22 1.11 0.75 -4.54
N ALA A 23 1.29 -0.43 -5.14
CA ALA A 23 1.64 -1.65 -4.40
C ALA A 23 3.03 -1.61 -3.78
N ASP A 24 3.94 -0.80 -4.33
CA ASP A 24 5.28 -0.62 -3.76
C ASP A 24 5.27 0.16 -2.42
N LEU A 25 4.12 0.76 -2.05
CA LEU A 25 3.91 1.45 -0.77
C LEU A 25 3.37 0.53 0.34
N TRP A 26 3.01 -0.71 0.00
CA TRP A 26 2.45 -1.63 0.97
C TRP A 26 3.54 -2.13 1.92
N GLU A 27 3.22 -2.25 3.20
CA GLU A 27 4.19 -2.62 4.24
C GLU A 27 4.89 -3.95 3.97
N HIS A 28 4.15 -4.92 3.41
CA HIS A 28 4.63 -6.25 3.07
C HIS A 28 5.33 -6.34 1.71
N VAL A 29 5.52 -5.20 1.01
CA VAL A 29 6.17 -5.14 -0.29
C VAL A 29 7.44 -4.32 -0.19
N GLN A 30 8.56 -4.93 -0.55
CA GLN A 30 9.84 -4.24 -0.63
C GLN A 30 10.17 -3.92 -2.09
N CYS A 31 10.06 -2.65 -2.47
CA CYS A 31 10.53 -2.20 -3.79
C CYS A 31 12.06 -2.06 -3.77
N LEU A 32 12.75 -2.97 -4.43
CA LEU A 32 14.21 -2.95 -4.54
C LEU A 32 14.66 -2.07 -5.71
N GLN A 33 15.52 -1.10 -5.43
CA GLN A 33 16.13 -0.25 -6.44
C GLN A 33 17.21 -1.02 -7.20
N GLY A 34 16.91 -1.40 -8.44
CA GLY A 34 17.89 -1.96 -9.37
C GLY A 34 18.70 -0.89 -10.11
N THR A 35 19.51 -1.35 -11.07
CA THR A 35 20.21 -0.48 -12.02
C THR A 35 19.24 0.46 -12.70
N CYS A 36 19.58 1.74 -12.78
CA CYS A 36 18.71 2.73 -13.39
C CYS A 36 18.65 2.57 -14.90
N HIS A 37 17.43 2.55 -15.44
CA HIS A 37 17.17 2.48 -16.87
C HIS A 37 16.25 3.62 -17.31
N PRO A 38 16.51 4.26 -18.46
CA PRO A 38 15.60 5.23 -19.04
C PRO A 38 14.29 4.55 -19.50
N GLY A 39 13.17 5.27 -19.46
CA GLY A 39 11.87 4.73 -19.84
C GLY A 39 10.68 5.62 -19.45
N CYS A 40 9.47 5.08 -19.55
CA CYS A 40 8.25 5.79 -19.17
C CYS A 40 7.87 5.55 -17.71
N ARG A 41 7.50 6.60 -16.98
CA ARG A 41 7.07 6.55 -15.59
C ARG A 41 5.89 7.49 -15.35
N CYS A 42 5.08 7.26 -14.31
CA CYS A 42 4.18 8.28 -13.82
C CYS A 42 4.98 9.52 -13.33
N PRO A 43 4.43 10.74 -13.51
CA PRO A 43 5.06 11.96 -13.04
C PRO A 43 5.19 11.99 -11.51
N ASP A 44 6.02 12.89 -11.00
CA ASP A 44 6.25 13.03 -9.56
C ASP A 44 4.94 13.25 -8.79
N GLY A 45 4.80 12.55 -7.66
CA GLY A 45 3.58 12.55 -6.85
C GLY A 45 2.46 11.64 -7.37
N GLN A 46 2.69 10.89 -8.46
CA GLN A 46 1.76 9.89 -8.98
C GLN A 46 2.39 8.51 -9.11
N LEU A 47 1.58 7.48 -8.91
CA LEU A 47 1.98 6.08 -9.00
C LEU A 47 1.04 5.31 -9.92
N LEU A 48 1.56 4.22 -10.49
CA LEU A 48 0.78 3.38 -11.38
C LEU A 48 -0.16 2.47 -10.57
N GLN A 49 -1.45 2.55 -10.88
CA GLN A 49 -2.51 1.68 -10.35
C GLN A 49 -3.53 1.42 -11.47
N ASP A 50 -3.92 0.16 -11.70
CA ASP A 50 -4.86 -0.23 -12.78
C ASP A 50 -4.51 0.36 -14.16
N ASN A 51 -3.22 0.38 -14.52
CA ASN A 51 -2.68 0.98 -15.75
C ASN A 51 -2.84 2.51 -15.88
N HIS A 52 -3.26 3.20 -14.82
CA HIS A 52 -3.39 4.65 -14.79
C HIS A 52 -2.45 5.26 -13.74
N CYS A 53 -1.98 6.48 -14.00
CA CYS A 53 -1.25 7.24 -12.98
C CYS A 53 -2.28 7.90 -12.06
N VAL A 54 -2.21 7.57 -10.77
CA VAL A 54 -3.07 8.12 -9.72
C VAL A 54 -2.21 8.89 -8.71
N PRO A 55 -2.73 9.96 -8.09
CA PRO A 55 -2.06 10.62 -6.98
C PRO A 55 -1.79 9.63 -5.83
N VAL A 56 -0.67 9.80 -5.13
CA VAL A 56 -0.33 8.96 -3.96
C VAL A 56 -1.45 8.95 -2.91
N THR A 57 -2.18 10.06 -2.75
CA THR A 57 -3.35 10.19 -1.85
C THR A 57 -4.55 9.32 -2.25
N GLU A 58 -4.60 8.85 -3.49
CA GLU A 58 -5.66 8.02 -4.05
C GLU A 58 -5.22 6.56 -4.26
N CYS A 59 -3.99 6.20 -3.85
CA CYS A 59 -3.52 4.83 -3.87
C CYS A 59 -4.34 3.95 -2.92
N ARG A 60 -4.62 2.72 -3.35
CA ARG A 60 -5.22 1.68 -2.52
C ARG A 60 -4.14 1.00 -1.67
N CYS A 61 -4.47 0.73 -0.41
CA CYS A 61 -3.56 0.09 0.53
C CYS A 61 -3.76 -1.43 0.53
N GLY A 62 -2.67 -2.19 0.53
CA GLY A 62 -2.71 -3.64 0.63
C GLY A 62 -2.75 -4.06 2.10
N ILE A 63 -3.76 -4.83 2.46
CA ILE A 63 -3.92 -5.39 3.81
C ILE A 63 -3.13 -6.71 3.86
N PRO A 64 -2.18 -6.86 4.78
CA PRO A 64 -1.48 -8.13 4.96
C PRO A 64 -2.49 -9.17 5.48
N SER A 65 -2.82 -10.16 4.67
CA SER A 65 -3.67 -11.27 5.10
C SER A 65 -3.11 -12.59 4.59
N ASN A 66 -3.23 -13.63 5.42
CA ASN A 66 -2.48 -14.89 5.33
C ASN A 66 -2.53 -15.59 3.96
N ASN A 67 -3.57 -15.38 3.16
CA ASN A 67 -3.75 -16.06 1.87
C ASN A 67 -4.21 -15.15 0.71
N ARG A 68 -4.42 -13.85 0.93
CA ARG A 68 -4.88 -12.93 -0.12
C ARG A 68 -4.56 -11.49 0.25
N THR A 69 -4.00 -10.72 -0.67
CA THR A 69 -3.90 -9.27 -0.48
C THR A 69 -5.28 -8.67 -0.73
N LEU A 70 -5.88 -8.10 0.31
CA LEU A 70 -7.10 -7.32 0.18
C LEU A 70 -6.71 -5.86 -0.04
N GLU A 71 -7.38 -5.18 -0.97
CA GLU A 71 -7.12 -3.76 -1.24
C GLU A 71 -8.15 -2.92 -0.48
N LEU A 72 -7.67 -1.96 0.31
CA LEU A 72 -8.48 -0.95 0.98
C LEU A 72 -8.50 0.32 0.13
N ASN A 73 -9.70 0.88 -0.06
CA ASN A 73 -9.85 2.17 -0.73
C ASN A 73 -9.12 3.28 0.04
N PRO A 74 -8.67 4.35 -0.65
CA PRO A 74 -8.08 5.51 0.01
C PRO A 74 -9.04 6.09 1.05
N LYS A 75 -8.53 6.45 2.23
CA LYS A 75 -9.31 6.88 3.41
C LYS A 75 -10.25 5.81 3.98
N GLY A 76 -10.17 4.57 3.49
CA GLY A 76 -10.85 3.43 4.09
C GLY A 76 -10.24 3.12 5.45
N GLN A 77 -11.09 2.59 6.34
CA GLN A 77 -10.71 2.16 7.67
C GLN A 77 -11.15 0.72 7.87
N LEU A 78 -10.33 -0.05 8.58
CA LEU A 78 -10.65 -1.39 9.06
C LEU A 78 -10.23 -1.54 10.52
N VAL A 79 -10.78 -2.55 11.16
CA VAL A 79 -10.37 -2.98 12.50
C VAL A 79 -9.68 -4.32 12.35
N ASP A 80 -8.43 -4.38 12.80
CA ASP A 80 -7.60 -5.58 12.86
C ASP A 80 -7.39 -5.92 14.34
N ASP A 81 -8.03 -6.98 14.82
CA ASP A 81 -8.17 -7.32 16.23
C ASP A 81 -8.74 -6.16 17.07
N CYS A 82 -7.91 -5.49 17.88
CA CYS A 82 -8.27 -4.33 18.68
C CYS A 82 -7.74 -3.01 18.09
N ASN A 83 -6.99 -3.09 16.99
CA ASN A 83 -6.33 -1.98 16.36
C ASN A 83 -7.16 -1.44 15.20
N THR A 84 -7.12 -0.12 15.05
CA THR A 84 -7.76 0.56 13.93
C THR A 84 -6.71 0.90 12.89
N CYS A 85 -6.93 0.46 11.66
CA CYS A 85 -6.06 0.73 10.53
C CYS A 85 -6.75 1.62 9.51
N VAL A 86 -6.06 2.67 9.05
CA VAL A 86 -6.55 3.62 8.06
C VAL A 86 -5.60 3.62 6.86
N CYS A 87 -6.15 3.64 5.65
CA CYS A 87 -5.34 3.82 4.44
C CYS A 87 -5.05 5.30 4.21
N GLU A 88 -3.79 5.69 4.44
CA GLU A 88 -3.30 7.05 4.26
C GLU A 88 -2.16 7.04 3.23
N ASN A 89 -2.31 7.80 2.15
CA ASN A 89 -1.27 7.96 1.11
C ASN A 89 -0.73 6.64 0.52
N GLY A 90 -1.58 5.62 0.39
CA GLY A 90 -1.19 4.30 -0.13
C GLY A 90 -0.49 3.39 0.89
N THR A 91 -0.33 3.85 2.14
CA THR A 91 0.22 3.07 3.25
C THR A 91 -0.86 2.81 4.30
N LEU A 92 -0.88 1.59 4.85
CA LEU A 92 -1.78 1.23 5.93
C LEU A 92 -1.19 1.72 7.25
N VAL A 93 -1.89 2.60 7.95
CA VAL A 93 -1.47 3.15 9.24
C VAL A 93 -2.39 2.60 10.32
N CYS A 94 -1.86 1.73 11.17
CA CYS A 94 -2.59 1.08 12.26
C CYS A 94 -2.26 1.69 13.62
N THR A 95 -3.22 1.66 14.54
CA THR A 95 -2.91 1.87 15.96
C THR A 95 -2.08 0.71 16.50
N GLU A 96 -1.25 0.96 17.50
CA GLU A 96 -0.42 -0.05 18.17
C GLU A 96 -0.87 -0.24 19.62
N LEU A 97 -2.13 -0.60 19.80
CA LEU A 97 -2.67 -0.92 21.12
C LEU A 97 -2.37 -2.38 21.46
N PRO A 98 -1.90 -2.66 22.69
CA PRO A 98 -1.80 -4.03 23.18
C PRO A 98 -3.21 -4.61 23.30
N CYS A 99 -3.54 -5.55 22.42
CA CYS A 99 -4.85 -6.18 22.45
C CYS A 99 -5.01 -7.05 23.70
N PRO A 100 -6.15 -6.98 24.39
CA PRO A 100 -6.40 -7.82 25.54
C PRO A 100 -6.37 -9.28 25.09
N VAL A 101 -5.46 -10.07 25.67
CA VAL A 101 -5.48 -11.52 25.52
C VAL A 101 -6.64 -12.02 26.37
N TYR A 102 -7.74 -12.39 25.72
CA TYR A 102 -8.80 -13.12 26.41
C TYR A 102 -8.31 -14.55 26.65
N ASP A 103 -7.66 -14.77 27.79
CA ASP A 103 -7.36 -16.11 28.25
C ASP A 103 -8.66 -16.91 28.37
N LEU A 104 -8.79 -17.97 27.57
CA LEU A 104 -9.87 -18.97 27.59
C LEU A 104 -9.95 -19.76 28.92
N TRP A 105 -9.20 -19.34 29.95
CA TRP A 105 -9.11 -19.91 31.29
C TRP A 105 -9.46 -18.89 32.38
N SER A 106 -10.47 -18.05 32.13
CA SER A 106 -11.09 -17.30 33.22
C SER A 106 -11.86 -18.29 34.12
N PRO A 107 -11.60 -18.34 35.44
CA PRO A 107 -12.26 -19.26 36.38
C PRO A 107 -13.76 -18.94 36.64
N TRP A 108 -14.35 -18.12 35.78
CA TRP A 108 -15.74 -17.68 35.82
C TRP A 108 -16.60 -18.31 34.71
N SER A 109 -16.12 -19.37 34.06
CA SER A 109 -17.02 -20.33 33.42
C SER A 109 -17.84 -20.98 34.54
N SER A 110 -19.00 -20.36 34.80
CA SER A 110 -20.08 -20.71 35.74
C SER A 110 -19.91 -22.02 36.51
N CYS A 111 -19.99 -21.91 37.84
CA CYS A 111 -20.30 -23.00 38.76
C CYS A 111 -21.53 -23.82 38.32
#